data_AF-A0A6I7D5Q4-F1
#
_entry.id   AF-A0A6I7D5Q4-F1
#
_cell.length_a   1.000
_cell.length_b   1.000
_cell.length_c   1.000
_cell.angle_alpha   90.00
_cell.angle_beta   90.00
_cell.angle_gamma   90.00
#
_symmetry.space_group_name_H-M   'P 1'
#
loop_
_entity.id
_entity.type
_entity.pdbx_description
1 polymer ?
#
loop_
_entity_poly.entity_id
_entity_poly.type
_entity_poly.pdbx_seq_one_letter_code
_entity_poly.pdbx_strand_id
1 'polypeptide(L)'
;MAIVQFYTTRSKDETPSQITNNLRYELPDDHNFSADDDLESCIEACAEYYHADCDGWESRFPCLFMLWIDDEYLGIFEVKREFEPTFSAQKVE
;
A
#
# COMPACT_ATOMS: atom_id res chain seq x y z
N MET A 1 -6.32 -1.74 17.56
CA MET A 1 -6.32 -1.53 16.10
C MET A 1 -5.20 -2.35 15.49
N ALA A 2 -5.32 -2.75 14.23
CA ALA A 2 -4.25 -3.41 13.50
C ALA A 2 -3.35 -2.34 12.87
N ILE A 3 -2.03 -2.55 12.93
CA ILE A 3 -1.07 -1.62 12.33
C ILE A 3 -0.98 -1.93 10.84
N VAL A 4 -1.38 -0.97 10.00
CA VAL A 4 -1.31 -1.09 8.54
C VAL A 4 -0.02 -0.43 8.06
N GLN A 5 0.84 -1.19 7.40
CA GLN A 5 2.09 -0.70 6.84
C GLN A 5 2.19 -1.05 5.36
N PHE A 6 2.82 -0.18 4.58
CA PHE A 6 3.00 -0.41 3.15
C PHE A 6 4.36 0.07 2.64
N TYR A 7 4.77 -0.44 1.49
CA TYR A 7 6.00 -0.03 0.80
C TYR A 7 5.79 0.03 -0.70
N THR A 8 6.29 1.09 -1.35
CA THR A 8 6.22 1.22 -2.81
C THR A 8 7.45 0.61 -3.47
N THR A 9 7.25 -0.41 -4.31
CA THR A 9 8.31 -1.03 -5.10
C THR A 9 8.17 -0.69 -6.59
N ARG A 10 9.27 -0.85 -7.34
CA ARG A 10 9.29 -0.76 -8.80
C ARG A 10 9.23 -2.13 -9.47
N SER A 11 9.24 -3.22 -8.71
CA SER A 11 9.32 -4.58 -9.23
C SER A 11 8.47 -5.54 -8.42
N LYS A 12 7.77 -6.44 -9.12
CA LYS A 12 6.98 -7.51 -8.48
C LYS A 12 7.83 -8.65 -7.92
N ASP A 13 9.10 -8.72 -8.31
CA ASP A 13 10.10 -9.67 -7.80
C ASP A 13 10.77 -9.20 -6.50
N GLU A 14 10.39 -8.02 -5.97
CA GLU A 14 10.97 -7.51 -4.75
C GLU A 14 10.62 -8.43 -3.57
N THR A 15 11.63 -8.75 -2.75
CA THR A 15 11.46 -9.72 -1.66
C THR A 15 11.01 -9.00 -0.39
N PRO A 16 9.86 -9.34 0.21
CA PRO A 16 9.37 -8.66 1.41
C PRO A 16 10.34 -8.79 2.60
N SER A 17 11.14 -9.86 2.63
CA SER A 17 12.17 -10.09 3.66
C SER A 17 13.32 -9.07 3.63
N GLN A 18 13.53 -8.37 2.50
CA GLN A 18 14.52 -7.30 2.41
C GLN A 18 13.96 -5.94 2.87
N ILE A 19 12.63 -5.82 2.97
CA ILE A 19 11.95 -4.59 3.39
C ILE A 19 11.82 -4.60 4.92
N THR A 20 12.81 -3.99 5.57
CA THR A 20 12.77 -3.73 7.01
C THR A 20 11.68 -2.73 7.38
N ASN A 21 11.13 -2.84 8.58
CA ASN A 21 10.03 -1.99 9.07
C ASN A 21 10.33 -0.48 8.92
N ASN A 22 11.57 -0.05 9.12
CA ASN A 22 12.02 1.34 8.96
C ASN A 22 11.85 1.93 7.54
N LEU A 23 11.65 1.09 6.51
CA LEU A 23 11.40 1.53 5.13
C LEU A 23 9.91 1.59 4.81
N ARG A 24 9.06 1.00 5.66
CA ARG A 24 7.61 0.93 5.43
C ARG A 24 6.97 2.22 5.92
N TYR A 25 5.98 2.69 5.18
CA TYR A 25 5.10 3.75 5.62
C TYR A 25 4.00 3.14 6.49
N GLU A 26 3.65 3.81 7.58
CA GLU A 26 2.53 3.44 8.43
C GLU A 26 1.32 4.29 8.05
N LEU A 27 0.20 3.64 7.73
CA LEU A 27 -1.06 4.34 7.54
C LEU A 27 -1.57 4.76 8.93
N PRO A 28 -1.90 6.05 9.15
CA PRO A 28 -2.43 6.50 10.43
C PRO A 28 -3.70 5.73 10.83
N ASP A 29 -3.83 5.47 12.13
CA ASP A 29 -4.78 4.57 12.81
C ASP A 29 -6.27 5.02 12.75
N ASP A 30 -6.70 5.70 11.70
CA ASP A 30 -8.11 6.09 11.53
C ASP A 30 -8.96 4.94 10.92
N HIS A 31 -8.30 3.84 10.53
CA HIS A 31 -8.94 2.73 9.82
C HIS A 31 -8.84 1.41 10.58
N ASN A 32 -9.97 0.71 10.69
CA ASN A 32 -10.05 -0.60 11.36
C ASN A 32 -9.89 -1.76 10.37
N PHE A 33 -8.85 -1.71 9.52
CA PHE A 33 -8.55 -2.77 8.55
C PHE A 33 -8.01 -4.03 9.24
N SER A 34 -8.25 -5.19 8.64
CA SER A 34 -7.72 -6.47 9.09
C SER A 34 -7.30 -7.33 7.90
N ALA A 35 -6.46 -8.34 8.12
CA ALA A 35 -6.00 -9.24 7.07
C ALA A 35 -7.13 -10.06 6.41
N ASP A 36 -8.26 -10.22 7.09
CA ASP A 36 -9.49 -10.87 6.60
C ASP A 36 -10.43 -9.90 5.87
N ASP A 37 -10.13 -8.61 5.87
CA ASP A 37 -10.96 -7.57 5.25
C ASP A 37 -10.59 -7.31 3.78
N ASP A 38 -11.27 -6.37 3.15
CA ASP A 38 -11.06 -6.02 1.76
C ASP A 38 -9.71 -5.30 1.57
N LEU A 39 -8.68 -6.08 1.21
CA LEU A 39 -7.31 -5.57 1.07
C LEU A 39 -7.16 -4.55 -0.05
N GLU A 40 -8.03 -4.58 -1.05
CA GLU A 40 -8.05 -3.61 -2.15
C GLU A 40 -8.43 -2.23 -1.61
N SER A 41 -9.52 -2.14 -0.84
CA SER A 41 -9.92 -0.90 -0.15
C SER A 41 -8.84 -0.38 0.82
N CYS A 42 -8.14 -1.28 1.52
CA CYS A 42 -7.02 -0.93 2.40
C CYS A 42 -5.86 -0.28 1.63
N ILE A 43 -5.51 -0.85 0.48
CA ILE A 43 -4.44 -0.30 -0.37
C ILE A 43 -4.83 1.00 -1.04
N GLU A 44 -6.10 1.19 -1.40
CA GLU A 44 -6.57 2.47 -1.92
C GLU A 44 -6.38 3.60 -0.90
N ALA A 45 -6.69 3.35 0.37
CA ALA A 45 -6.41 4.30 1.46
C ALA A 45 -4.89 4.53 1.63
N CYS A 46 -4.07 3.48 1.54
CA CYS A 46 -2.61 3.61 1.56
C CYS A 46 -2.07 4.45 0.39
N ALA A 47 -2.64 4.29 -0.80
CA ALA A 47 -2.24 5.05 -1.99
C ALA A 47 -2.67 6.53 -1.90
N GLU A 48 -3.85 6.79 -1.33
CA GLU A 48 -4.30 8.16 -1.06
C GLU A 48 -3.37 8.86 -0.07
N TYR A 49 -3.04 8.21 1.05
CA TYR A 49 -2.08 8.73 2.02
C TYR A 49 -0.68 8.89 1.41
N TYR A 50 -0.22 7.91 0.62
CA TYR A 50 1.06 8.01 -0.07
C TYR A 50 1.09 9.23 -1.01
N HIS A 51 0.02 9.45 -1.76
CA HIS A 51 -0.11 10.56 -2.69
C HIS A 51 -0.20 11.93 -2.00
N ALA A 52 -0.89 12.00 -0.86
CA ALA A 52 -1.12 13.24 -0.12
C ALA A 52 0.06 13.62 0.81
N ASP A 53 0.64 12.66 1.52
CA ASP A 53 1.54 12.90 2.65
C ASP A 53 2.95 12.28 2.49
N CYS A 54 3.16 11.35 1.56
CA CYS A 54 4.45 10.65 1.39
C CYS A 54 5.19 11.01 0.09
N ASP A 55 5.04 12.24 -0.42
CA ASP A 55 5.60 12.69 -1.70
C ASP A 55 5.15 11.86 -2.93
N GLY A 56 4.12 11.04 -2.78
CA GLY A 56 3.56 10.20 -3.84
C GLY A 56 2.85 11.00 -4.94
N TRP A 57 2.58 12.28 -4.71
CA TRP A 57 2.00 13.20 -5.69
C TRP A 57 2.73 13.20 -7.04
N GLU A 58 4.07 13.16 -7.00
CA GLU A 58 4.92 13.14 -8.21
C GLU A 58 5.16 11.73 -8.77
N SER A 59 4.67 10.69 -8.07
CA SER A 59 4.87 9.31 -8.50
C SER A 59 4.09 9.00 -9.78
N ARG A 60 4.71 8.19 -10.63
CA ARG A 60 4.14 7.77 -11.91
C ARG A 60 3.33 6.49 -11.70
N PHE A 61 2.01 6.64 -11.61
CA PHE A 61 1.09 5.51 -11.56
C PHE A 61 1.05 4.76 -12.93
N PRO A 62 0.86 3.43 -12.95
CA PRO A 62 0.61 2.57 -11.79
C PRO A 62 1.84 2.35 -10.89
N CYS A 63 1.61 2.22 -9.59
CA CYS A 63 2.63 1.94 -8.59
C CYS A 63 2.35 0.60 -7.92
N LEU A 64 3.41 -0.12 -7.53
CA LEU A 64 3.30 -1.39 -6.83
C LEU A 64 3.45 -1.16 -5.33
N PHE A 65 2.46 -1.58 -4.56
CA PHE A 65 2.41 -1.46 -3.11
C PHE A 65 2.50 -2.85 -2.48
N MET A 66 3.46 -3.04 -1.61
CA MET A 66 3.55 -4.21 -0.74
C MET A 66 2.79 -3.91 0.55
N LEU A 67 1.89 -4.80 0.99
CA LEU A 67 1.05 -4.60 2.17
C LEU A 67 1.49 -5.49 3.34
N TRP A 68 1.53 -4.89 4.52
CA TRP A 68 1.63 -5.58 5.80
C TRP A 68 0.52 -5.12 6.75
N ILE A 69 -0.11 -6.07 7.45
CA ILE A 69 -1.03 -5.78 8.55
C ILE A 69 -0.55 -6.55 9.76
N ASP A 70 -0.30 -5.87 10.88
CA ASP A 70 0.25 -6.48 12.10
C ASP A 70 1.58 -7.23 11.85
N ASP A 71 2.44 -6.65 11.00
CA ASP A 71 3.69 -7.26 10.49
C ASP A 71 3.50 -8.51 9.60
N GLU A 72 2.27 -8.97 9.38
CA GLU A 72 1.94 -10.04 8.44
C GLU A 72 1.92 -9.53 7.00
N TYR A 73 2.74 -10.12 6.14
CA TYR A 73 2.81 -9.76 4.72
C TYR A 73 1.63 -10.37 3.93
N LEU A 74 0.83 -9.52 3.27
CA LEU A 74 -0.38 -9.94 2.57
C LEU A 74 -0.24 -10.03 1.05
N GLY A 75 0.78 -9.39 0.49
CA GLY A 75 1.09 -9.45 -0.94
C GLY A 75 1.47 -8.12 -1.56
N ILE A 76 1.61 -8.14 -2.89
CA ILE A 76 1.83 -6.95 -3.73
C ILE A 76 0.52 -6.59 -4.43
N PHE A 77 0.23 -5.31 -4.49
CA PHE A 77 -0.93 -4.74 -5.14
C PHE A 77 -0.48 -3.69 -6.15
N GLU A 78 -1.04 -3.72 -7.34
CA GLU A 78 -0.84 -2.68 -8.35
C GLU A 78 -1.94 -1.65 -8.18
N VAL A 79 -1.55 -0.40 -7.91
CA VAL A 79 -2.49 0.72 -7.79
C VAL A 79 -2.39 1.60 -9.02
N LYS A 80 -3.53 1.85 -9.65
CA LYS A 80 -3.70 2.78 -10.77
C LYS A 80 -4.35 4.07 -10.26
N ARG A 81 -3.94 5.21 -10.83
CA ARG A 81 -4.61 6.49 -10.65
C ARG A 81 -5.47 6.74 -11.89
N GLU A 82 -6.79 6.78 -11.72
CA GLU A 82 -7.71 6.93 -12.85
C GLU A 82 -7.88 8.41 -13.23
N PHE A 83 -8.66 9.17 -12.46
CA PHE A 83 -8.90 10.60 -12.64
C PHE A 83 -9.35 11.18 -11.29
N GLU A 84 -8.87 12.38 -10.93
CA GLU A 84 -9.23 13.17 -9.72
C GLU A 84 -9.49 12.39 -8.42
N PRO A 85 -8.56 12.52 -7.46
CA PRO A 85 -7.72 11.43 -6.96
C PRO A 85 -8.53 10.15 -6.63
N THR A 86 -8.92 9.41 -7.67
CA THR A 86 -9.47 8.07 -7.52
C THR A 86 -8.36 7.05 -7.79
N PHE A 87 -8.15 6.15 -6.84
CA PHE A 87 -7.19 5.06 -6.93
C PHE A 87 -7.94 3.74 -7.04
N SER A 88 -7.43 2.84 -7.87
CA SER A 88 -7.94 1.46 -7.96
C SER A 88 -6.80 0.51 -7.67
N ALA A 89 -6.98 -0.35 -6.67
CA ALA A 89 -6.04 -1.41 -6.36
C ALA A 89 -6.42 -2.70 -7.08
N GLN A 90 -5.43 -3.49 -7.49
CA GLN A 90 -5.63 -4.91 -7.80
C GLN A 90 -4.49 -5.73 -7.19
N LYS A 91 -4.79 -6.93 -6.71
CA LYS A 91 -3.75 -7.86 -6.27
C LYS A 91 -2.92 -8.35 -7.46
N VAL A 92 -1.61 -8.43 -7.28
CA VAL A 92 -0.67 -9.02 -8.23
C VAL A 92 -0.52 -10.50 -7.89
N GLU A 93 -0.94 -11.39 -8.80
CA GLU A 93 -0.68 -12.84 -8.76
C GLU A 93 0.71 -13.21 -9.31
#